data_AF-T0J3S6-F1
#
_entry.id   AF-T0J3S6-F1
#
_cell.length_a   1.000
_cell.length_b   1.000
_cell.length_c   1.000
_cell.angle_alpha   90.00
_cell.angle_beta   90.00
_cell.angle_gamma   90.00
#
_symmetry.space_group_name_H-M   'P 1'
#
loop_
_entity.id
_entity.type
_entity.pdbx_description
1 polymer ?
#
loop_
_entity_poly.entity_id
_entity_poly.type
_entity_poly.pdbx_seq_one_letter_code
_entity_poly.pdbx_strand_id
1 'polypeptide(L)'
;MKKIVIATVASLALATASMAAVNAKACTSCHGADWSKAALGKSKNVSEMTHAEIAASLKGYKDGSYGGPMKGLMKGQVAKYSDEELEAFAQTIGK
;
A
#
# COMPACT_ATOMS: atom_id res chain seq x y z
N MET A 1 -29.18 -44.80 13.92
CA MET A 1 -27.76 -45.05 13.57
C MET A 1 -27.57 -44.57 12.14
N LYS A 2 -27.00 -43.41 11.86
CA LYS A 2 -25.56 -43.17 11.83
C LYS A 2 -25.32 -41.66 11.91
N LYS A 3 -24.42 -41.28 12.80
CA LYS A 3 -24.01 -39.90 13.11
C LYS A 3 -23.16 -39.39 11.95
N ILE A 4 -23.59 -38.34 11.24
CA ILE A 4 -22.72 -37.64 10.29
C ILE A 4 -22.20 -36.38 11.00
N VAL A 5 -21.06 -36.62 11.66
CA VAL A 5 -19.87 -35.78 11.71
C VAL A 5 -20.10 -34.27 11.73
N ILE A 6 -20.11 -33.76 12.96
CA ILE A 6 -19.67 -32.41 13.30
C ILE A 6 -18.15 -32.36 13.02
N ALA A 7 -17.74 -31.62 11.99
CA ALA A 7 -16.34 -31.28 11.74
C ALA A 7 -16.20 -29.76 11.69
N THR A 8 -15.93 -29.20 12.88
CA THR A 8 -14.90 -28.18 13.12
C THR A 8 -14.85 -26.99 12.16
N VAL A 9 -15.54 -25.93 12.59
CA VAL A 9 -15.06 -24.54 12.69
C VAL A 9 -13.64 -24.32 12.12
N ALA A 10 -13.55 -24.00 10.84
CA ALA A 10 -12.41 -23.25 10.32
C ALA A 10 -12.66 -21.78 10.66
N SER A 11 -12.15 -21.37 11.82
CA SER A 11 -12.09 -19.98 12.24
C SER A 11 -11.35 -19.20 11.16
N LEU A 12 -12.08 -18.53 10.28
CA LEU A 12 -11.52 -17.47 9.46
C LEU A 12 -11.17 -16.37 10.46
N ALA A 13 -9.93 -16.37 10.93
CA ALA A 13 -9.36 -15.28 11.70
C ALA A 13 -9.34 -14.06 10.78
N LEU A 14 -10.47 -13.36 10.74
CA LEU A 14 -10.56 -12.01 10.25
C LEU A 14 -9.80 -11.17 11.28
N ALA A 15 -8.47 -11.16 11.16
CA ALA A 15 -7.65 -10.18 11.82
C ALA A 15 -8.03 -8.84 11.22
N THR A 16 -9.08 -8.22 11.74
CA THR A 16 -9.35 -6.81 11.57
C THR A 16 -8.29 -6.06 12.38
N ALA A 17 -7.05 -6.12 11.88
CA ALA A 17 -6.05 -5.15 12.24
C ALA A 17 -6.63 -3.80 11.80
N SER A 18 -7.13 -3.06 12.77
CA SER A 18 -7.51 -1.66 12.63
C SER A 18 -6.22 -0.86 12.45
N MET A 19 -5.56 -1.08 11.30
CA MET A 19 -4.41 -0.30 10.88
C MET A 19 -4.91 1.09 10.55
N ALA A 20 -4.27 2.12 11.09
CA ALA A 20 -4.61 3.48 10.72
C ALA A 20 -4.38 3.62 9.21
N ALA A 21 -5.43 4.01 8.48
CA ALA A 21 -5.35 4.06 7.04
C ALA A 21 -4.33 5.14 6.61
N VAL A 22 -3.44 4.79 5.69
CA VAL A 22 -2.56 5.74 5.01
C VAL A 22 -3.41 6.90 4.45
N ASN A 23 -2.97 8.13 4.68
CA ASN A 23 -3.69 9.31 4.20
C ASN A 23 -3.56 9.46 2.68
N ALA A 24 -4.44 8.77 1.95
CA ALA A 24 -4.49 8.80 0.49
C ALA A 24 -4.64 10.23 -0.07
N LYS A 25 -5.35 11.12 0.63
CA LYS A 25 -5.57 12.50 0.17
C LYS A 25 -4.29 13.33 0.11
N ALA A 26 -3.33 13.07 0.99
CA ALA A 26 -2.01 13.69 0.91
C ALA A 26 -1.28 13.24 -0.37
N CYS A 27 -1.41 11.96 -0.74
CA CYS A 27 -0.74 11.37 -1.89
C CYS A 27 -1.37 11.84 -3.22
N THR A 28 -2.71 11.85 -3.31
CA THR A 28 -3.44 12.24 -4.54
C THR A 28 -3.26 13.71 -4.91
N SER A 29 -2.86 14.57 -3.96
CA SER A 29 -2.51 15.97 -4.23
C SER A 29 -1.44 16.12 -5.32
N CYS A 30 -0.51 15.15 -5.40
CA CYS A 30 0.57 15.13 -6.39
C CYS A 30 0.38 14.03 -7.44
N HIS A 31 -0.14 12.86 -7.05
CA HIS A 31 -0.29 11.69 -7.94
C HIS A 31 -1.60 11.66 -8.74
N GLY A 32 -2.52 12.61 -8.50
CA GLY A 32 -3.84 12.61 -9.11
C GLY A 32 -4.84 11.74 -8.34
N ALA A 33 -6.13 12.02 -8.51
CA ALA A 33 -7.20 11.27 -7.85
C ALA A 33 -7.30 9.82 -8.34
N ASP A 34 -6.87 9.58 -9.58
CA ASP A 34 -6.84 8.32 -10.30
C ASP A 34 -5.44 7.70 -10.37
N TRP A 35 -4.45 8.29 -9.69
CA TRP A 35 -3.06 7.82 -9.66
C TRP A 35 -2.31 7.84 -11.00
N SER A 36 -2.92 8.44 -12.04
CA SER A 36 -2.37 8.46 -13.40
C SER A 36 -1.31 9.54 -13.60
N LYS A 37 -1.19 10.50 -12.68
CA LYS A 37 -0.27 11.64 -12.83
C LYS A 37 1.15 11.25 -12.43
N ALA A 38 2.08 11.54 -13.34
CA ALA A 38 3.48 11.66 -13.00
C ALA A 38 3.67 12.87 -12.06
N ALA A 39 3.69 12.62 -10.75
CA ALA A 39 3.83 13.64 -9.73
C ALA A 39 5.06 14.51 -9.99
N LEU A 40 4.84 15.82 -10.07
CA LEU A 40 5.85 16.85 -10.37
C LEU A 40 6.64 16.58 -11.67
N GLY A 41 6.11 15.77 -12.59
CA GLY A 41 6.80 15.34 -13.81
C GLY A 41 7.99 14.41 -13.56
N LYS A 42 8.08 13.79 -12.38
CA LYS A 42 9.23 12.94 -11.98
C LYS A 42 8.86 11.53 -11.53
N SER A 43 7.66 11.31 -11.00
CA SER A 43 7.26 9.96 -10.60
C SER A 43 6.87 9.10 -11.80
N LYS A 44 6.86 7.77 -11.59
CA LYS A 44 6.12 6.85 -12.46
C LYS A 44 4.62 7.16 -12.39
N ASN A 45 3.88 6.73 -13.42
CA ASN A 45 2.42 6.62 -13.34
C ASN A 45 2.08 5.47 -12.39
N VAL A 46 1.41 5.78 -11.27
CA VAL A 46 1.09 4.81 -10.22
C VAL A 46 -0.09 3.93 -10.62
N SER A 47 -1.03 4.41 -11.45
CA SER A 47 -2.14 3.61 -11.97
C SER A 47 -1.66 2.43 -12.83
N GLU A 48 -0.46 2.54 -13.40
CA GLU A 48 0.16 1.50 -14.23
C GLU A 48 1.09 0.56 -13.48
N MET A 49 1.33 0.81 -12.19
CA MET A 49 2.14 -0.06 -11.35
C MET A 49 1.29 -1.15 -10.72
N THR A 50 1.85 -2.34 -10.58
CA THR A 50 1.22 -3.42 -9.83
C THR A 50 1.23 -3.11 -8.33
N HIS A 51 0.26 -3.66 -7.58
CA HIS A 51 0.24 -3.53 -6.11
C HIS A 51 1.58 -3.91 -5.47
N ALA A 52 2.24 -4.96 -5.97
CA ALA A 52 3.54 -5.41 -5.46
C ALA A 52 4.66 -4.39 -5.72
N GLU A 53 4.71 -3.78 -6.91
CA GLU A 53 5.68 -2.73 -7.22
C GLU A 53 5.46 -1.47 -6.37
N ILE A 54 4.20 -1.14 -6.09
CA ILE A 54 3.84 -0.01 -5.23
C ILE A 54 4.29 -0.28 -3.80
N ALA A 55 3.95 -1.45 -3.24
CA ALA A 55 4.36 -1.83 -1.89
C ALA A 55 5.90 -1.83 -1.74
N ALA A 56 6.61 -2.43 -2.70
CA ALA A 56 8.07 -2.43 -2.73
C ALA A 56 8.65 -1.01 -2.83
N SER A 57 8.06 -0.15 -3.66
CA SER A 57 8.48 1.25 -3.80
C SER A 57 8.27 2.04 -2.51
N LEU A 58 7.09 1.92 -1.87
CA LEU A 58 6.76 2.63 -0.64
C LEU A 58 7.69 2.25 0.52
N LYS A 59 7.91 0.94 0.72
CA LYS A 59 8.87 0.43 1.71
C LYS A 59 10.30 0.84 1.36
N GLY A 60 10.67 0.76 0.10
CA GLY A 60 11.98 1.18 -0.38
C GLY A 60 12.25 2.68 -0.21
N TYR A 61 11.24 3.54 -0.32
CA TYR A 61 11.38 4.97 -0.01
C TYR A 61 11.60 5.21 1.49
N LYS A 62 10.96 4.39 2.34
CA LYS A 62 11.08 4.47 3.79
C LYS A 62 12.46 4.04 4.28
N ASP A 63 12.93 2.87 3.85
CA ASP A 63 14.22 2.31 4.23
C ASP A 63 15.42 2.93 3.46
N GLY A 64 15.15 3.55 2.31
CA GLY A 64 16.15 4.21 1.47
C GLY A 64 16.79 3.33 0.38
N SER A 65 16.32 2.09 0.21
CA SER A 65 16.72 1.18 -0.86
C SER A 65 16.16 1.57 -2.23
N TYR A 66 15.13 2.42 -2.27
CA TYR A 66 14.52 2.97 -3.48
C TYR A 66 14.44 4.50 -3.42
N GLY A 67 14.28 5.18 -4.57
CA GLY A 67 14.26 6.64 -4.48
C GLY A 67 14.06 7.48 -5.74
N GLY A 68 14.70 7.15 -6.85
CA GLY A 68 14.74 8.06 -8.00
C GLY A 68 15.06 9.53 -7.63
N PRO A 69 14.59 10.51 -8.42
CA PRO A 69 14.89 11.93 -8.20
C PRO A 69 14.22 12.54 -6.96
N MET A 70 13.03 12.06 -6.57
CA MET A 70 12.22 12.65 -5.49
C MET A 70 12.25 11.84 -4.19
N LYS A 71 13.31 11.04 -3.98
CA LYS A 71 13.43 10.12 -2.84
C LYS A 71 13.27 10.78 -1.49
N GLY A 72 13.86 11.96 -1.30
CA GLY A 72 13.81 12.69 -0.03
C GLY A 72 12.40 13.13 0.31
N LEU A 73 11.66 13.62 -0.70
CA LEU A 73 10.26 14.01 -0.53
C LEU A 73 9.40 12.78 -0.22
N MET A 74 9.54 11.70 -0.99
CA MET A 74 8.76 10.49 -0.77
C MET A 74 9.06 9.84 0.59
N LYS A 75 10.33 9.80 1.02
CA LYS A 75 10.71 9.35 2.35
C LYS A 75 9.96 10.12 3.45
N GLY A 76 9.88 11.44 3.34
CA GLY A 76 9.12 12.26 4.29
C GLY A 76 7.63 11.94 4.34
N GLN A 77 7.03 11.53 3.21
CA GLN A 77 5.61 11.14 3.16
C GLN A 77 5.37 9.77 3.80
N VAL A 78 6.27 8.80 3.57
CA VAL A 78 6.06 7.41 3.98
C VAL A 78 6.64 7.07 5.36
N ALA A 79 7.59 7.86 5.89
CA ALA A 79 8.34 7.52 7.11
C ALA A 79 7.47 7.38 8.37
N LYS A 80 6.28 7.98 8.39
CA LYS A 80 5.36 7.93 9.53
C LYS A 80 4.47 6.67 9.55
N TYR A 81 4.45 5.89 8.48
CA TYR A 81 3.61 4.70 8.38
C TYR A 81 4.41 3.42 8.64
N SER A 82 3.77 2.40 9.17
CA SER A 82 4.32 1.04 9.30
C SER A 82 4.45 0.36 7.94
N ASP A 83 5.25 -0.70 7.86
CA ASP A 83 5.42 -1.43 6.58
C ASP A 83 4.11 -2.14 6.20
N GLU A 84 3.36 -2.60 7.19
CA GLU A 84 2.05 -3.22 7.01
C GLU A 84 0.99 -2.20 6.57
N GLU A 85 1.04 -0.94 7.07
CA GLU A 85 0.17 0.13 6.60
C GLU A 85 0.43 0.48 5.13
N LEU A 86 1.71 0.53 4.73
CA LEU A 86 2.11 0.78 3.35
C LEU A 86 1.75 -0.39 2.42
N GLU A 87 1.91 -1.62 2.88
CA GLU A 87 1.50 -2.82 2.16
C GLU A 87 -0.02 -2.83 1.95
N ALA A 88 -0.80 -2.62 3.02
CA ALA A 88 -2.25 -2.56 2.95
C ALA A 88 -2.73 -1.44 2.02
N PHE A 89 -2.09 -0.27 2.08
CA PHE A 89 -2.41 0.85 1.19
C PHE A 89 -2.11 0.53 -0.28
N ALA A 90 -0.98 -0.14 -0.56
CA ALA A 90 -0.62 -0.54 -1.92
C ALA A 90 -1.67 -1.46 -2.58
N GLN A 91 -2.45 -2.21 -1.79
CA GLN A 91 -3.54 -3.04 -2.30
C GLN A 91 -4.79 -2.26 -2.73
N THR A 92 -4.80 -0.94 -2.54
CA THR A 92 -5.96 -0.08 -2.83
C THR A 92 -5.75 0.82 -4.06
N ILE A 93 -4.56 0.78 -4.68
CA ILE A 93 -4.13 1.68 -5.75
C ILE A 93 -3.29 0.93 -6.78
N GLY A 94 -3.26 1.44 -8.02
CA GLY A 94 -2.59 0.74 -9.12
C GLY A 94 -3.47 -0.31 -9.78
N LYS A 95 -2.85 -1.34 -10.35
CA LYS A 95 -3.51 -2.44 -11.07
C LYS A 95 -3.16 -3.82 -10.53
#